data_AF-A0A176NIJ6-F1
#
_entry.id   AF-A0A176NIJ6-F1
#
_cell.length_a   1.000
_cell.length_b   1.000
_cell.length_c   1.000
_cell.angle_alpha   90.00
_cell.angle_beta   90.00
_cell.angle_gamma   90.00
#
_symmetry.space_group_name_H-M   'P 1'
#
loop_
_entity.id
_entity.type
_entity.pdbx_description
1 polymer ?
#
loop_
_entity_poly.entity_id
_entity_poly.type
_entity_poly.pdbx_seq_one_letter_code
_entity_poly.pdbx_strand_id
1 'polypeptide(L)'
;MSLPAEAAAALQIFQDASGWEQRARLLMQWGEHLPPLSEADKCEANLVHGCESQVWLVGRLHDGHWQFSASSDARLIRGLVALLLARVNGLSAEELQQVDLPGWFNQLGLSRQLSPSRSNGLNAVLKRMFELTQ
;
A
#
# COMPACT_ATOMS: atom_id res chain seq x y z
N MET A 1 -14.58 -10.96 5.63
CA MET A 1 -13.14 -11.18 5.92
C MET A 1 -12.72 -10.20 7.00
N SER A 2 -11.99 -10.66 8.01
CA SER A 2 -11.40 -9.79 9.03
C SER A 2 -10.24 -8.99 8.43
N LEU A 3 -10.13 -7.72 8.80
CA LEU A 3 -8.96 -6.90 8.47
C LEU A 3 -7.69 -7.52 9.10
N PRO A 4 -6.53 -7.54 8.39
CA PRO A 4 -5.25 -7.84 9.01
C PRO A 4 -5.01 -6.95 10.23
N ALA A 5 -4.27 -7.45 11.23
CA ALA A 5 -4.04 -6.72 12.48
C ALA A 5 -3.40 -5.34 12.25
N GLU A 6 -2.45 -5.25 11.32
CA GLU A 6 -1.81 -3.99 10.94
C GLU A 6 -2.80 -3.03 10.26
N ALA A 7 -3.70 -3.54 9.41
CA ALA A 7 -4.77 -2.75 8.81
C ALA A 7 -5.74 -2.21 9.88
N ALA A 8 -6.14 -3.04 10.85
CA ALA A 8 -7.02 -2.61 11.93
C ALA A 8 -6.38 -1.50 12.78
N ALA A 9 -5.08 -1.64 13.10
CA ALA A 9 -4.32 -0.61 13.80
C ALA A 9 -4.20 0.68 12.99
N ALA A 10 -3.89 0.59 11.70
CA ALA A 10 -3.85 1.73 10.78
C ALA A 10 -5.20 2.45 10.76
N LEU A 11 -6.29 1.71 10.63
CA LEU A 11 -7.63 2.25 10.57
C LEU A 11 -7.97 3.06 11.83
N GLN A 12 -7.72 2.49 13.01
CA GLN A 12 -7.96 3.17 14.29
C GLN A 12 -7.16 4.48 14.39
N ILE A 13 -5.85 4.42 14.11
CA ILE A 13 -4.95 5.58 14.22
C ILE A 13 -5.37 6.72 13.28
N PHE A 14 -5.79 6.40 12.05
CA PHE A 14 -6.21 7.40 11.07
C PHE A 14 -7.61 7.96 11.32
N GLN A 15 -8.49 7.19 11.98
CA GLN A 15 -9.79 7.65 12.43
C GLN A 15 -9.68 8.64 13.61
N ASP A 16 -8.73 8.39 14.52
CA ASP A 16 -8.46 9.28 15.66
C ASP A 16 -7.75 10.59 15.25
N ALA A 17 -7.27 10.69 14.01
CA ALA A 17 -6.59 11.87 13.50
C ALA A 17 -7.53 13.08 13.29
N SER A 18 -7.20 14.18 13.96
CA SER A 18 -7.91 15.47 13.92
C SER A 18 -7.58 16.27 12.66
N GLY A 19 -8.08 15.79 11.52
CA GLY A 19 -7.99 16.50 10.23
C GLY A 19 -6.78 16.10 9.38
N TRP A 20 -6.55 16.86 8.31
CA TRP A 20 -5.58 16.51 7.27
C TRP A 20 -4.14 16.57 7.76
N GLU A 21 -3.77 17.61 8.50
CA GLU A 21 -2.38 17.83 8.93
C GLU A 21 -1.83 16.64 9.74
N GLN A 22 -2.64 16.08 10.64
CA GLN A 22 -2.27 14.89 11.40
C GLN A 22 -2.21 13.64 10.50
N ARG A 23 -3.15 13.45 9.59
CA ARG A 23 -3.11 12.33 8.61
C ARG A 23 -1.90 12.41 7.70
N ALA A 24 -1.48 13.60 7.29
CA ALA A 24 -0.28 13.79 6.49
C ALA A 24 0.98 13.40 7.26
N ARG A 25 1.09 13.78 8.55
CA ARG A 25 2.18 13.33 9.43
C ARG A 25 2.20 11.81 9.59
N LEU A 26 1.03 11.21 9.86
CA LEU A 26 0.90 9.76 9.96
C LEU A 26 1.34 9.07 8.66
N LEU A 27 0.90 9.55 7.50
CA LEU A 27 1.33 9.02 6.20
C LEU A 27 2.86 9.02 6.04
N MET A 28 3.54 10.10 6.44
CA MET A 28 5.00 10.14 6.38
C MET A 28 5.64 9.10 7.31
N GLN A 29 5.14 8.98 8.54
CA GLN A 29 5.65 8.00 9.52
C GLN A 29 5.46 6.55 9.03
N TRP A 30 4.29 6.22 8.51
CA TRP A 30 4.02 4.91 7.92
C TRP A 30 4.94 4.61 6.74
N GLY A 31 5.18 5.60 5.87
CA GLY A 31 6.16 5.48 4.80
C GLY A 31 7.56 5.21 5.34
N GLU A 32 8.02 5.98 6.32
CA GLU A 32 9.35 5.87 6.93
C GLU A 32 9.58 4.52 7.62
N HIS A 33 8.54 3.90 8.19
CA HIS A 33 8.60 2.58 8.80
C HIS A 33 8.64 1.42 7.80
N LEU A 34 8.40 1.65 6.51
CA LEU A 34 8.55 0.58 5.52
C LEU A 34 10.00 0.09 5.49
N PRO A 35 10.24 -1.22 5.61
CA PRO A 35 11.56 -1.80 5.41
C PRO A 35 12.11 -1.41 4.03
N PRO A 36 13.38 -1.00 3.94
CA PRO A 36 13.97 -0.69 2.64
C PRO A 36 14.04 -1.95 1.78
N LEU A 37 13.71 -1.81 0.48
CA LEU A 37 14.06 -2.82 -0.50
C LEU A 37 15.56 -2.86 -0.71
N SER A 38 16.10 -4.06 -0.95
CA SER A 38 17.50 -4.20 -1.35
C SER A 38 17.73 -3.54 -2.70
N GLU A 39 18.98 -3.14 -2.99
CA GLU A 39 19.31 -2.57 -4.31
C GLU A 39 19.08 -3.58 -5.45
N ALA A 40 19.21 -4.88 -5.19
CA ALA A 40 18.90 -5.93 -6.16
C ALA A 40 17.39 -6.02 -6.47
N ASP A 41 16.54 -5.71 -5.48
CA ASP A 41 15.09 -5.69 -5.66
C ASP A 41 14.61 -4.43 -6.38
N LYS A 42 15.42 -3.37 -6.45
CA LYS A 42 15.11 -2.14 -7.21
C LYS A 42 15.52 -2.27 -8.69
N CYS A 43 15.08 -3.35 -9.34
CA CYS A 43 15.33 -3.60 -10.75
C CYS A 43 14.06 -3.46 -11.60
N GLU A 44 14.23 -3.39 -12.93
CA GLU A 44 13.12 -3.26 -13.90
C GLU A 44 12.04 -4.35 -13.73
N ALA A 45 12.43 -5.58 -13.37
CA ALA A 45 11.48 -6.69 -13.20
C ALA A 45 10.46 -6.47 -12.04
N ASN A 46 10.84 -5.66 -11.05
CA ASN A 46 10.02 -5.32 -9.90
C ASN A 46 9.37 -3.94 -10.03
N LEU A 47 9.64 -3.21 -11.11
CA LEU A 47 9.09 -1.87 -11.33
C LEU A 47 7.59 -1.97 -11.65
N VAL A 48 6.80 -1.12 -10.99
CA VAL A 48 5.37 -0.97 -11.25
C VAL A 48 5.16 0.14 -12.26
N HIS A 49 4.66 -0.22 -13.44
CA HIS A 49 4.31 0.75 -14.48
C HIS A 49 2.94 1.39 -14.20
N GLY A 50 2.77 2.67 -14.57
CA GLY A 50 1.52 3.42 -14.40
C GLY A 50 1.48 4.33 -13.18
N CYS A 51 2.56 4.38 -12.40
CA CYS A 51 2.77 5.39 -11.35
C CYS A 51 3.50 6.61 -11.94
N GLU A 52 3.15 7.82 -11.49
CA GLU A 52 3.94 9.04 -11.82
C GLU A 52 5.33 9.02 -11.17
N SER A 53 5.44 8.46 -9.96
CA SER A 53 6.69 8.23 -9.26
C SER A 53 7.12 6.77 -9.38
N GLN A 54 8.41 6.49 -9.25
CA GLN A 54 8.89 5.11 -9.33
C GLN A 54 8.39 4.32 -8.11
N VAL A 55 7.85 3.13 -8.36
CA VAL A 55 7.44 2.19 -7.32
C VAL A 55 7.99 0.83 -7.70
N TRP A 56 8.72 0.19 -6.79
CA TRP A 56 9.12 -1.21 -6.91
C TRP A 56 8.30 -2.05 -5.94
N LEU A 57 7.89 -3.22 -6.37
CA LEU A 57 7.08 -4.16 -5.59
C LEU A 57 7.65 -5.56 -5.73
N VAL A 58 7.86 -6.22 -4.59
CA VAL A 58 8.17 -7.65 -4.51
C VAL A 58 7.09 -8.34 -3.70
N GLY A 59 6.77 -9.57 -4.06
CA GLY A 59 5.81 -10.43 -3.36
C GLY A 59 6.44 -11.78 -3.03
N ARG A 60 6.14 -12.32 -1.85
CA ARG A 60 6.54 -13.66 -1.42
C ARG A 60 5.33 -14.37 -0.83
N LEU A 61 5.12 -15.62 -1.21
CA LEU A 61 4.10 -16.47 -0.63
C LEU A 61 4.68 -17.20 0.59
N HIS A 62 4.04 -17.07 1.74
CA HIS A 62 4.42 -17.76 2.98
C HIS A 62 3.18 -18.45 3.56
N ASP A 63 3.22 -19.78 3.63
CA ASP A 63 2.13 -20.61 4.17
C ASP A 63 0.74 -20.29 3.58
N GLY A 64 0.68 -20.01 2.26
CA GLY A 64 -0.57 -19.67 1.57
C GLY A 64 -0.98 -18.19 1.66
N HIS A 65 -0.22 -17.36 2.38
CA HIS A 65 -0.48 -15.95 2.58
C HIS A 65 0.61 -15.08 1.93
N TRP A 66 0.20 -14.04 1.22
CA TRP A 66 1.13 -13.15 0.52
C TRP A 66 1.72 -12.09 1.46
N GLN A 67 3.02 -11.86 1.28
CA GLN A 67 3.79 -10.81 1.93
C GLN A 67 4.44 -9.96 0.85
N PHE A 68 4.05 -8.70 0.79
CA PHE A 68 4.56 -7.73 -0.17
C PHE A 68 5.47 -6.71 0.52
N SER A 69 6.52 -6.33 -0.19
CA SER A 69 7.41 -5.22 0.18
C SER A 69 7.51 -4.27 -1.00
N ALA A 70 7.54 -2.96 -0.72
CA ALA A 70 7.59 -1.96 -1.77
C ALA A 70 8.46 -0.77 -1.37
N SER A 71 8.97 -0.06 -2.39
CA SER A 71 9.72 1.18 -2.23
C SER A 71 9.25 2.20 -3.26
N SER A 72 9.29 3.48 -2.90
CA SER A 72 9.05 4.59 -3.82
C SER A 72 9.98 5.76 -3.48
N ASP A 73 10.38 6.51 -4.50
CA ASP A 73 11.16 7.75 -4.39
C ASP A 73 10.30 8.93 -3.88
N ALA A 74 8.99 8.89 -4.08
CA ALA A 74 8.07 9.90 -3.57
C ALA A 74 7.59 9.58 -2.14
N ARG A 75 7.94 10.44 -1.17
CA ARG A 75 7.59 10.27 0.26
C ARG A 75 6.09 10.04 0.50
N LEU A 76 5.23 10.80 -0.17
CA LEU A 76 3.78 10.66 -0.04
C LEU A 76 3.27 9.32 -0.60
N ILE A 77 3.79 8.90 -1.75
CA ILE A 77 3.44 7.61 -2.36
C ILE A 77 3.92 6.47 -1.48
N ARG A 78 5.13 6.57 -0.91
CA ARG A 78 5.64 5.60 0.06
C ARG A 78 4.70 5.43 1.26
N GLY A 79 4.14 6.52 1.79
CA GLY A 79 3.12 6.46 2.85
C GLY A 79 1.81 5.79 2.42
N LEU A 80 1.31 6.11 1.22
CA LEU A 80 0.09 5.50 0.69
C LEU A 80 0.28 4.00 0.41
N VAL A 81 1.43 3.62 -0.17
CA VAL A 81 1.81 2.23 -0.40
C VAL A 81 1.96 1.50 0.92
N ALA A 82 2.50 2.12 1.98
CA ALA A 82 2.57 1.50 3.29
C ALA A 82 1.19 1.09 3.83
N LEU A 83 0.19 1.97 3.68
CA LEU A 83 -1.19 1.66 4.08
C LEU A 83 -1.86 0.61 3.19
N LEU A 84 -1.48 0.54 1.91
CA LEU A 84 -1.89 -0.56 1.03
C LEU A 84 -1.28 -1.88 1.50
N LEU A 85 0.03 -1.92 1.79
CA LEU A 85 0.72 -3.11 2.30
C LEU A 85 0.10 -3.60 3.62
N ALA A 86 -0.17 -2.70 4.56
CA ALA A 86 -0.87 -3.02 5.80
C ALA A 86 -2.23 -3.69 5.56
N ARG A 87 -2.93 -3.30 4.49
CA ARG A 87 -4.25 -3.85 4.11
C ARG A 87 -4.17 -5.23 3.46
N VAL A 88 -3.08 -5.54 2.76
CA VAL A 88 -2.99 -6.74 1.90
C VAL A 88 -2.03 -7.81 2.39
N ASN A 89 -1.06 -7.47 3.24
CA ASN A 89 -0.12 -8.43 3.78
C ASN A 89 -0.85 -9.41 4.70
N GLY A 90 -0.56 -10.71 4.52
CA GLY A 90 -1.25 -11.79 5.20
C GLY A 90 -2.52 -12.28 4.50
N LEU A 91 -2.90 -11.72 3.35
CA LEU A 91 -4.04 -12.21 2.59
C LEU A 91 -3.66 -13.38 1.67
N SER A 92 -4.59 -14.31 1.45
CA SER A 92 -4.53 -15.26 0.35
C SER A 92 -4.71 -14.56 -1.01
N ALA A 93 -4.42 -15.26 -2.10
CA ALA A 93 -4.68 -14.73 -3.45
C ALA A 93 -6.18 -14.42 -3.67
N GLU A 94 -7.09 -15.25 -3.13
CA GLU A 94 -8.54 -15.04 -3.22
C GLU A 94 -8.98 -13.81 -2.42
N GLU A 95 -8.48 -13.65 -1.20
CA GLU A 95 -8.74 -12.50 -0.33
C GLU A 95 -8.27 -11.19 -0.97
N LEU A 96 -7.11 -11.23 -1.62
CA LEU A 96 -6.51 -10.09 -2.29
C LEU A 96 -7.41 -9.56 -3.42
N GLN A 97 -8.04 -10.44 -4.21
CA GLN A 97 -8.97 -10.06 -5.28
C GLN A 97 -10.23 -9.32 -4.76
N GLN A 98 -10.56 -9.48 -3.48
CA GLN A 98 -11.73 -8.85 -2.83
C GLN A 98 -11.39 -7.49 -2.19
N VAL A 99 -10.16 -6.98 -2.35
CA VAL A 99 -9.74 -5.72 -1.74
C VAL A 99 -10.39 -4.52 -2.45
N ASP A 100 -11.32 -3.86 -1.75
CA ASP A 100 -11.86 -2.55 -2.12
C ASP A 100 -10.88 -1.42 -1.75
N LEU A 101 -10.02 -1.07 -2.71
CA LEU A 101 -9.01 -0.03 -2.54
C LEU A 101 -9.60 1.38 -2.32
N PRO A 102 -10.60 1.84 -3.11
CA PRO A 102 -11.29 3.10 -2.82
C PRO A 102 -11.93 3.14 -1.43
N GLY A 103 -12.62 2.07 -1.04
CA GLY A 103 -13.25 1.97 0.28
C GLY A 103 -12.23 2.02 1.42
N TRP A 104 -11.09 1.35 1.26
CA TRP A 104 -9.99 1.39 2.22
C TRP A 104 -9.48 2.80 2.49
N PHE A 105 -9.12 3.55 1.45
CA PHE A 105 -8.63 4.92 1.62
C PHE A 105 -9.72 5.91 2.05
N ASN A 106 -10.99 5.61 1.78
CA ASN A 106 -12.13 6.37 2.31
C ASN A 106 -12.26 6.20 3.82
N GLN A 107 -12.18 4.96 4.32
CA GLN A 107 -12.22 4.67 5.76
C GLN A 107 -11.07 5.32 6.54
N LEU A 108 -9.90 5.45 5.91
CA LEU A 108 -8.74 6.16 6.47
C LEU A 108 -8.88 7.70 6.43
N GLY A 109 -9.93 8.23 5.79
CA GLY A 109 -10.13 9.67 5.62
C GLY A 109 -9.14 10.32 4.64
N LEU A 110 -8.64 9.55 3.67
CA LEU A 110 -7.60 9.98 2.72
C LEU A 110 -8.11 10.19 1.30
N SER A 111 -9.35 9.82 0.97
CA SER A 111 -9.88 9.92 -0.42
C SER A 111 -9.73 11.31 -1.04
N ARG A 112 -9.92 12.40 -0.28
CA ARG A 112 -9.79 13.77 -0.80
C ARG A 112 -8.36 14.14 -1.22
N GLN A 113 -7.37 13.35 -0.81
CA GLN A 113 -5.94 13.60 -1.03
C GLN A 113 -5.37 12.72 -2.15
N LEU A 114 -6.17 11.77 -2.62
CA LEU A 114 -5.88 10.95 -3.78
C LEU A 114 -6.30 11.70 -5.04
N SER A 115 -5.38 12.50 -5.58
CA SER A 115 -5.55 13.03 -6.94
C SER A 115 -5.72 11.87 -7.93
N PRO A 116 -6.30 12.09 -9.13
CA PRO A 116 -6.48 11.03 -10.13
C PRO A 116 -5.18 10.25 -10.41
N SER A 117 -4.05 10.95 -10.50
CA SER A 117 -2.71 10.34 -10.64
C SER A 117 -2.38 9.37 -9.49
N ARG A 118 -2.54 9.79 -8.24
CA ARG A 118 -2.20 8.97 -7.05
C ARG A 118 -3.09 7.74 -6.97
N SER A 119 -4.39 7.93 -7.24
CA SER A 119 -5.34 6.82 -7.34
C SER A 119 -4.94 5.83 -8.42
N ASN A 120 -4.55 6.31 -9.61
CA ASN A 120 -4.09 5.44 -10.70
C ASN A 120 -2.83 4.67 -10.33
N GLY A 121 -1.84 5.34 -9.70
CA GLY A 121 -0.63 4.68 -9.22
C GLY A 121 -0.92 3.58 -8.20
N LEU A 122 -1.78 3.83 -7.21
CA LEU A 122 -2.16 2.81 -6.23
C LEU A 122 -2.92 1.63 -6.86
N ASN A 123 -3.79 1.90 -7.84
CA ASN A 123 -4.44 0.84 -8.61
C ASN A 123 -3.44 0.03 -9.44
N ALA A 124 -2.41 0.67 -10.00
CA ALA A 124 -1.35 -0.03 -10.72
C ALA A 124 -0.55 -0.96 -9.79
N VAL A 125 -0.25 -0.51 -8.56
CA VAL A 125 0.40 -1.34 -7.54
C VAL A 125 -0.48 -2.54 -7.17
N LEU A 126 -1.76 -2.32 -6.88
CA LEU A 126 -2.68 -3.42 -6.55
C LEU A 126 -2.85 -4.40 -7.71
N LYS A 127 -2.94 -3.91 -8.95
CA LYS A 127 -2.96 -4.75 -10.15
C LYS A 127 -1.68 -5.60 -10.26
N ARG A 128 -0.51 -5.01 -10.01
CA ARG A 128 0.75 -5.76 -10.01
C ARG A 128 0.77 -6.85 -8.94
N MET A 129 0.19 -6.58 -7.76
CA MET A 129 0.01 -7.62 -6.74
C MET A 129 -0.84 -8.79 -7.29
N PHE A 130 -1.96 -8.51 -7.95
CA PHE A 130 -2.80 -9.55 -8.56
C PHE A 130 -2.02 -10.40 -9.56
N GLU A 131 -1.24 -9.78 -10.44
CA GLU A 131 -0.40 -10.46 -11.43
C GLU A 131 0.65 -11.38 -10.78
N LEU A 132 1.23 -10.97 -9.65
CA LEU A 132 2.19 -11.78 -8.90
C LEU A 132 1.53 -12.98 -8.21
N THR A 133 0.22 -12.92 -7.98
CA THR A 133 -0.55 -13.95 -7.26
C THR A 133 -1.26 -14.98 -8.14
N GLN A 134 -1.12 -14.86 -9.47
CA GLN A 134 -1.67 -15.82 -10.45
C GLN A 134 -0.82 -17.08 -10.56
#